data_AF-J9PFC8-F1
#
_entry.id   AF-J9PFC8-F1
#
_cell.length_a   1.000
_cell.length_b   1.000
_cell.length_c   1.000
_cell.angle_alpha   90.00
_cell.angle_beta   90.00
_cell.angle_gamma   90.00
#
_symmetry.space_group_name_H-M   'P 1'
#
loop_
_entity.id
_entity.type
_entity.pdbx_description
1 polymer ?
#
loop_
_entity_poly.entity_id
_entity_poly.type
_entity_poly.pdbx_seq_one_letter_code
_entity_poly.pdbx_strand_id
1 'polypeptide(L)'
;MEIADLPIATSHRANLLAAGYSSLAALSAASPPRLARDLSIEVHEAEEILKVAVGANKSKGADGPSTSSVLKGVQNAWDMLSDEQSRRHINTGSADLNNILGGGIHCKEVTEIGGVPGVGKTQLGIQLAINVQIPVEYGGLGGKAVYIDTEGSFMVERVYQIAEGCISDILEYFPHCHDKAPAGQEKLKPESFLADIYYFRICSYTEQIAVINYLEKFLGEHKDVRIVIIDSVTFHFRQDFDDMALRTRVLSGLSLKLMKLSKAYNLAVVLLNQVTTKFTEGSFQLTLALGDSWSHSCTNRLILYWNGNERYGFLDKSPSLPVASAPYAVTVKGVRDAVNSNSKRVRVM
;
A
#
# COMPACT_ATOMS: atom_id res chain seq x y z
N MET A 1 13.26 -25.18 -25.16
CA MET A 1 14.68 -25.55 -25.28
C MET A 1 14.76 -27.02 -24.93
N GLU A 2 15.25 -27.83 -25.86
CA GLU A 2 15.30 -29.28 -25.72
C GLU A 2 16.59 -29.68 -25.00
N ILE A 3 16.60 -30.85 -24.34
CA ILE A 3 17.78 -31.36 -23.61
C ILE A 3 19.01 -31.55 -24.54
N ALA A 4 18.77 -31.61 -25.85
CA ALA A 4 19.80 -31.60 -26.89
C ALA A 4 20.71 -30.36 -26.87
N ASP A 5 20.25 -29.23 -26.34
CA ASP A 5 20.99 -27.96 -26.37
C ASP A 5 21.79 -27.68 -25.09
N LEU A 6 21.76 -28.60 -24.10
CA LEU A 6 22.46 -28.42 -22.83
C LEU A 6 23.97 -28.60 -22.96
N PRO A 7 24.81 -27.71 -22.40
CA PRO A 7 26.26 -27.83 -22.42
C PRO A 7 26.75 -28.84 -21.37
N ILE A 8 26.37 -30.10 -21.54
CA ILE A 8 26.74 -31.26 -20.71
C ILE A 8 27.41 -32.33 -21.57
N ALA A 9 28.13 -33.26 -20.93
CA ALA A 9 28.76 -34.38 -21.61
C ALA A 9 27.74 -35.20 -22.43
N THR A 10 28.18 -35.70 -23.59
CA THR A 10 27.34 -36.49 -24.51
C THR A 10 26.81 -37.77 -23.87
N SER A 11 27.58 -38.37 -22.94
CA SER A 11 27.15 -39.49 -22.10
C SER A 11 25.95 -39.15 -21.20
N HIS A 12 26.01 -38.02 -20.48
CA HIS A 12 24.92 -37.58 -19.60
C HIS A 12 23.67 -37.22 -20.38
N ARG A 13 23.83 -36.64 -21.57
CA ARG A 13 22.71 -36.32 -22.46
C ARG A 13 22.00 -37.59 -22.95
N ALA A 14 22.74 -38.61 -23.35
CA ALA A 14 22.17 -39.88 -23.76
C ALA A 14 21.42 -40.57 -22.61
N ASN A 15 22.00 -40.55 -21.39
CA ASN A 15 21.38 -41.12 -20.20
C ASN A 15 20.10 -40.38 -19.80
N LEU A 16 20.08 -39.04 -19.91
CA LEU A 16 18.88 -38.23 -19.64
C LEU A 16 17.73 -38.57 -20.58
N LEU A 17 18.01 -38.69 -21.88
CA LEU A 17 17.01 -39.07 -22.87
C LEU A 17 16.53 -40.51 -22.67
N ALA A 18 17.44 -41.44 -22.32
CA ALA A 18 17.10 -42.82 -22.00
C ALA A 18 16.24 -42.96 -20.73
N ALA A 19 16.47 -42.09 -19.73
CA ALA A 19 15.68 -42.01 -18.50
C ALA A 19 14.34 -41.24 -18.67
N GLY A 20 14.01 -40.80 -19.89
CA GLY A 20 12.74 -40.15 -20.20
C GLY A 20 12.68 -38.64 -19.90
N TYR A 21 13.82 -38.03 -19.57
CA TYR A 21 13.93 -36.58 -19.50
C TYR A 21 14.12 -36.06 -20.93
N SER A 22 13.03 -35.67 -21.57
CA SER A 22 13.02 -35.07 -22.92
C SER A 22 12.86 -33.55 -22.91
N SER A 23 12.45 -32.96 -21.78
CA SER A 23 12.27 -31.51 -21.62
C SER A 23 12.97 -30.95 -20.38
N LEU A 24 13.41 -29.68 -20.47
CA LEU A 24 13.99 -28.97 -19.33
C LEU A 24 13.02 -28.83 -18.15
N ALA A 25 11.72 -28.76 -18.40
CA ALA A 25 10.70 -28.72 -17.35
C ALA A 25 10.70 -30.02 -16.53
N ALA A 26 10.72 -31.17 -17.21
CA ALA A 26 10.79 -32.48 -16.56
C ALA A 26 12.10 -32.67 -15.77
N LEU A 27 13.21 -32.18 -16.31
CA LEU A 27 14.51 -32.20 -15.63
C LEU A 27 14.52 -31.27 -14.39
N SER A 28 13.97 -30.06 -14.50
CA SER A 28 13.94 -29.07 -13.41
C SER A 28 13.01 -29.44 -12.26
N ALA A 29 12.03 -30.32 -12.52
CA ALA A 29 11.11 -30.84 -11.50
C ALA A 29 11.69 -32.03 -10.72
N ALA A 30 12.80 -32.62 -11.18
CA ALA A 30 13.44 -33.74 -10.50
C ALA A 30 14.32 -33.26 -9.33
N SER A 31 14.29 -34.01 -8.22
CA SER A 31 15.21 -33.77 -7.10
C SER A 31 16.58 -34.42 -7.37
N PRO A 32 17.69 -33.85 -6.86
CA PRO A 32 19.03 -34.41 -7.07
C PRO A 32 19.19 -35.89 -6.70
N PRO A 33 18.63 -36.39 -5.58
CA PRO A 33 18.73 -37.82 -5.23
C PRO A 33 17.95 -38.74 -6.18
N ARG A 34 16.86 -38.22 -6.76
CA ARG A 34 16.04 -38.96 -7.71
C ARG A 34 16.73 -39.04 -9.06
N LEU A 35 17.28 -37.92 -9.54
CA LEU A 35 18.03 -37.88 -10.79
C LEU A 35 19.30 -38.74 -10.74
N ALA A 36 20.00 -38.75 -9.61
CA ALA A 36 21.17 -39.61 -9.40
C ALA A 36 20.83 -41.11 -9.55
N ARG A 37 19.68 -41.52 -8.99
CA ARG A 37 19.17 -42.89 -9.11
C ARG A 37 18.78 -43.23 -10.55
N ASP A 38 18.07 -42.33 -11.20
CA ASP A 38 17.54 -42.54 -12.55
C ASP A 38 18.66 -42.60 -13.61
N LEU A 39 19.79 -41.90 -13.37
CA LEU A 39 20.95 -41.87 -14.26
C LEU A 39 22.10 -42.80 -13.82
N SER A 40 21.97 -43.47 -12.65
CA SER A 40 23.04 -44.28 -12.04
C SER A 40 24.38 -43.54 -11.89
N ILE A 41 24.31 -42.29 -11.42
CA ILE A 41 25.46 -41.41 -11.17
C ILE A 41 25.53 -40.99 -9.70
N GLU A 42 26.63 -40.37 -9.30
CA GLU A 42 26.73 -39.81 -7.95
C GLU A 42 25.82 -38.59 -7.76
N VAL A 43 25.36 -38.36 -6.52
CA VAL A 43 24.46 -37.25 -6.20
C VAL A 43 25.07 -35.88 -6.55
N HIS A 44 26.38 -35.74 -6.37
CA HIS A 44 27.10 -34.53 -6.74
C HIS A 44 27.03 -34.25 -8.25
N GLU A 45 27.16 -35.29 -9.07
CA GLU A 45 27.10 -35.19 -10.54
C GLU A 45 25.67 -34.86 -11.00
N ALA A 46 24.66 -35.42 -10.34
CA ALA A 46 23.26 -35.05 -10.57
C ALA A 46 22.95 -33.59 -10.20
N GLU A 47 23.55 -33.06 -9.13
CA GLU A 47 23.43 -31.65 -8.76
C GLU A 47 24.06 -30.72 -9.81
N GLU A 48 25.21 -31.09 -10.37
CA GLU A 48 25.85 -30.32 -11.45
C GLU A 48 24.98 -30.27 -12.70
N ILE A 49 24.41 -31.40 -13.12
CA ILE A 49 23.49 -31.46 -14.27
C ILE A 49 22.27 -30.55 -14.06
N LEU A 50 21.68 -30.56 -12.85
CA LEU A 50 20.54 -29.69 -12.51
C LEU A 50 20.94 -28.21 -12.48
N LYS A 51 22.12 -27.87 -11.96
CA LYS A 51 22.64 -26.48 -11.98
C LYS A 51 22.81 -25.98 -13.42
N VAL A 52 23.35 -26.80 -14.31
CA VAL A 52 23.50 -26.44 -15.73
C VAL A 52 22.13 -26.29 -16.41
N ALA A 53 21.16 -27.16 -16.11
CA ALA A 53 19.81 -27.07 -16.66
C ALA A 53 19.06 -25.80 -16.21
N VAL A 54 19.20 -25.42 -14.94
CA VAL A 54 18.63 -24.17 -14.39
C VAL A 54 19.37 -22.93 -14.94
N GLY A 55 20.68 -23.02 -15.16
CA GLY A 55 21.50 -21.97 -15.78
C GLY A 55 21.14 -21.72 -17.25
N ALA A 56 20.89 -22.77 -18.02
CA ALA A 56 20.46 -22.66 -19.42
C ALA A 56 19.10 -21.95 -19.56
N ASN A 57 18.16 -22.20 -18.63
CA ASN A 57 16.86 -21.54 -18.62
C ASN A 57 16.94 -20.03 -18.26
N LYS A 58 18.06 -19.58 -17.69
CA LYS A 58 18.34 -18.17 -17.35
C LYS A 58 19.05 -17.40 -18.47
N SER A 59 19.51 -18.05 -19.54
CA SER A 59 20.29 -17.44 -20.63
C SER A 59 19.55 -16.46 -21.56
N LYS A 60 18.38 -15.95 -21.17
CA LYS A 60 17.73 -14.77 -21.78
C LYS A 60 17.53 -13.59 -20.82
N GLY A 61 18.07 -13.63 -19.61
CA GLY A 61 18.07 -12.50 -18.66
C GLY A 61 19.39 -12.43 -17.90
N ALA A 62 20.03 -11.26 -17.92
CA ALA A 62 21.39 -11.01 -17.49
C ALA A 62 21.77 -11.50 -16.06
N ASP A 63 23.07 -11.80 -15.95
CA ASP A 63 23.96 -11.84 -14.78
C ASP A 63 23.96 -13.02 -13.79
N GLY A 64 25.14 -13.67 -13.73
CA GLY A 64 25.91 -13.81 -12.49
C GLY A 64 25.63 -15.00 -11.55
N PRO A 65 26.67 -15.57 -10.91
CA PRO A 65 26.60 -16.85 -10.21
C PRO A 65 25.89 -16.73 -8.85
N SER A 66 25.04 -17.73 -8.55
CA SER A 66 24.60 -18.16 -7.21
C SER A 66 24.77 -17.13 -6.07
N THR A 67 24.04 -16.03 -6.14
CA THR A 67 23.93 -15.08 -5.04
C THR A 67 22.94 -15.65 -4.02
N SER A 68 23.44 -15.88 -2.81
CA SER A 68 22.66 -16.34 -1.66
C SER A 68 21.40 -15.48 -1.49
N SER A 69 20.35 -16.05 -0.87
CA SER A 69 19.11 -15.34 -0.55
C SER A 69 19.30 -14.00 0.18
N VAL A 70 20.48 -13.74 0.75
CA VAL A 70 20.91 -12.48 1.37
C VAL A 70 21.06 -11.33 0.36
N LEU A 71 21.51 -11.63 -0.88
CA LEU A 71 21.81 -10.61 -1.89
C LEU A 71 20.60 -10.28 -2.78
N LYS A 72 19.48 -11.00 -2.62
CA LYS A 72 18.26 -10.84 -3.44
C LYS A 72 17.54 -9.49 -3.24
N GLY A 73 18.04 -8.63 -2.35
CA GLY A 73 17.53 -7.29 -2.08
C GLY A 73 18.56 -6.17 -2.22
N VAL A 74 19.77 -6.44 -2.73
CA VAL A 74 20.77 -5.39 -2.97
C VAL A 74 20.39 -4.64 -4.25
N GLN A 75 20.14 -3.34 -4.10
CA GLN A 75 19.88 -2.41 -5.19
C GLN A 75 20.71 -1.15 -4.95
N ASN A 76 21.16 -0.50 -6.02
CA ASN A 76 21.87 0.78 -5.88
C ASN A 76 20.86 1.92 -5.63
N ALA A 77 21.33 3.04 -5.08
CA ALA A 77 20.48 4.17 -4.73
C ALA A 77 19.82 4.84 -5.96
N TRP A 78 20.43 4.72 -7.14
CA TRP A 78 19.90 5.29 -8.38
C TRP A 78 18.66 4.53 -8.87
N ASP A 79 18.71 3.20 -8.83
CA ASP A 79 17.59 2.33 -9.19
C ASP A 79 16.42 2.52 -8.20
N MET A 80 16.74 2.71 -6.91
CA MET A 80 15.75 3.05 -5.88
C MET A 80 15.01 4.35 -6.20
N LEU A 81 15.76 5.42 -6.49
CA LEU A 81 15.19 6.71 -6.83
C LEU A 81 14.35 6.64 -8.12
N SER A 82 14.84 5.91 -9.12
CA SER A 82 14.15 5.74 -10.40
C SER A 82 12.83 4.99 -10.23
N ASP A 83 12.80 3.92 -9.43
CA ASP A 83 11.57 3.20 -9.07
C ASP A 83 10.61 4.13 -8.29
N GLU A 84 11.10 4.86 -7.29
CA GLU A 84 10.29 5.80 -6.51
C GLU A 84 9.64 6.89 -7.37
N GLN A 85 10.40 7.52 -8.28
CA GLN A 85 9.89 8.55 -9.20
C GLN A 85 8.86 8.02 -10.21
N SER A 86 8.94 6.72 -10.55
CA SER A 86 7.99 6.09 -11.48
C SER A 86 6.65 5.71 -10.84
N ARG A 87 6.60 5.67 -9.50
CA ARG A 87 5.40 5.25 -8.76
C ARG A 87 4.39 6.38 -8.70
N ARG A 88 3.13 5.99 -8.80
CA ARG A 88 1.99 6.89 -8.63
C ARG A 88 1.57 6.94 -7.17
N HIS A 89 0.97 8.07 -6.80
CA HIS A 89 0.47 8.32 -5.45
C HIS A 89 -1.06 8.34 -5.44
N ILE A 90 -1.65 8.05 -4.28
CA ILE A 90 -3.10 8.16 -4.09
C ILE A 90 -3.42 9.61 -3.76
N ASN A 91 -4.12 10.28 -4.65
CA ASN A 91 -4.55 11.67 -4.48
C ASN A 91 -5.51 11.80 -3.27
N THR A 92 -5.41 12.88 -2.51
CA THR A 92 -6.26 13.18 -1.34
C THR A 92 -7.60 13.86 -1.67
N GLY A 93 -7.80 14.30 -2.91
CA GLY A 93 -8.90 15.15 -3.37
C GLY A 93 -8.62 16.66 -3.27
N SER A 94 -7.54 17.06 -2.59
CA SER A 94 -7.09 18.45 -2.50
C SER A 94 -5.69 18.58 -3.09
N ALA A 95 -5.53 19.47 -4.08
CA ALA A 95 -4.23 19.80 -4.64
C ALA A 95 -3.28 20.34 -3.56
N ASP A 96 -3.78 21.18 -2.65
CA ASP A 96 -2.96 21.75 -1.58
C ASP A 96 -2.45 20.68 -0.60
N LEU A 97 -3.30 19.71 -0.22
CA LEU A 97 -2.86 18.57 0.60
C LEU A 97 -1.88 17.67 -0.17
N ASN A 98 -2.11 17.42 -1.46
CA ASN A 98 -1.17 16.64 -2.27
C ASN A 98 0.21 17.32 -2.35
N ASN A 99 0.24 18.65 -2.48
CA ASN A 99 1.49 19.41 -2.56
C ASN A 99 2.34 19.22 -1.30
N ILE A 100 1.74 19.33 -0.10
CA ILE A 100 2.47 19.12 1.14
C ILE A 100 2.85 17.65 1.36
N LEU A 101 2.11 16.70 0.79
CA LEU A 101 2.39 15.26 0.85
C LEU A 101 3.31 14.76 -0.30
N GLY A 102 3.88 15.66 -1.11
CA GLY A 102 4.76 15.27 -2.21
C GLY A 102 4.03 14.46 -3.28
N GLY A 103 2.83 14.87 -3.66
CA GLY A 103 2.00 14.27 -4.70
C GLY A 103 0.82 13.42 -4.21
N GLY A 104 0.71 13.15 -2.91
CA GLY A 104 -0.39 12.39 -2.31
C GLY A 104 0.08 11.32 -1.33
N ILE A 105 -0.72 10.28 -1.09
CA ILE A 105 -0.34 9.17 -0.21
C ILE A 105 0.50 8.14 -0.98
N HIS A 106 1.68 7.82 -0.45
CA HIS A 106 2.64 6.94 -1.08
C HIS A 106 2.36 5.46 -0.75
N CYS A 107 2.51 4.58 -1.76
CA CYS A 107 2.51 3.14 -1.56
C CYS A 107 3.83 2.67 -0.92
N LYS A 108 3.81 1.50 -0.27
CA LYS A 108 4.93 0.94 0.52
C LYS A 108 5.26 1.71 1.81
N GLU A 109 4.43 2.68 2.16
CA GLU A 109 4.60 3.51 3.35
C GLU A 109 3.41 3.40 4.30
N VAL A 110 3.64 3.81 5.54
CA VAL A 110 2.60 3.94 6.57
C VAL A 110 2.43 5.43 6.86
N THR A 111 1.23 5.95 6.58
CA THR A 111 0.88 7.35 6.82
C THR A 111 -0.13 7.45 7.95
N GLU A 112 0.23 8.18 9.00
CA GLU A 112 -0.66 8.49 10.11
C GLU A 112 -1.38 9.81 9.86
N ILE A 113 -2.71 9.81 9.99
CA ILE A 113 -3.54 11.00 9.87
C ILE A 113 -4.24 11.22 11.22
N GLY A 114 -3.75 12.21 11.95
CA GLY A 114 -4.20 12.55 13.30
C GLY A 114 -5.00 13.84 13.35
N GLY A 115 -5.78 14.06 14.41
CA GLY A 115 -6.48 15.34 14.58
C GLY A 115 -7.66 15.31 15.55
N VAL A 116 -8.18 16.49 15.87
CA VAL A 116 -9.35 16.66 16.76
C VAL A 116 -10.62 16.00 16.18
N PRO A 117 -11.61 15.63 17.01
CA PRO A 117 -12.92 15.19 16.54
C PRO A 117 -13.57 16.22 15.59
N GLY A 118 -14.34 15.74 14.60
CA GLY A 118 -15.05 16.61 13.64
C GLY A 118 -14.19 17.30 12.58
N VAL A 119 -12.86 17.16 12.62
CA VAL A 119 -11.96 17.82 11.66
C VAL A 119 -12.02 17.23 10.25
N GLY A 120 -12.45 15.96 10.10
CA GLY A 120 -12.61 15.32 8.78
C GLY A 120 -11.71 14.10 8.52
N LYS A 121 -11.14 13.47 9.55
CA LYS A 121 -10.29 12.26 9.41
C LYS A 121 -10.98 11.12 8.65
N THR A 122 -12.15 10.68 9.10
CA THR A 122 -12.95 9.63 8.44
C THR A 122 -13.33 10.02 7.01
N GLN A 123 -13.60 11.31 6.76
CA GLN A 123 -13.92 11.83 5.42
C GLN A 123 -12.74 11.67 4.46
N LEU A 124 -11.53 12.01 4.93
CA LEU A 124 -10.30 11.79 4.17
C LEU A 124 -10.02 10.28 3.97
N GLY A 125 -10.25 9.46 4.99
CA GLY A 125 -10.14 8.00 4.87
C GLY A 125 -11.06 7.44 3.77
N ILE A 126 -12.34 7.81 3.77
CA ILE A 126 -13.30 7.39 2.74
C ILE A 126 -12.90 7.92 1.36
N GLN A 127 -12.46 9.18 1.26
CA GLN A 127 -11.98 9.77 0.02
C GLN A 127 -10.80 8.97 -0.57
N LEU A 128 -9.83 8.57 0.26
CA LEU A 128 -8.68 7.77 -0.16
C LEU A 128 -9.08 6.35 -0.59
N ALA A 129 -10.08 5.75 0.09
CA ALA A 129 -10.64 4.45 -0.29
C ALA A 129 -11.29 4.47 -1.68
N ILE A 130 -11.80 5.62 -2.12
CA ILE A 130 -12.37 5.82 -3.46
C ILE A 130 -11.25 6.17 -4.45
N ASN A 131 -10.37 7.10 -4.10
CA ASN A 131 -9.35 7.64 -5.01
C ASN A 131 -8.33 6.59 -5.48
N VAL A 132 -8.05 5.57 -4.66
CA VAL A 132 -7.18 4.45 -5.05
C VAL A 132 -7.75 3.65 -6.23
N GLN A 133 -9.08 3.62 -6.38
CA GLN A 133 -9.80 2.82 -7.37
C GLN A 133 -9.93 3.55 -8.71
N ILE A 134 -9.66 4.86 -8.74
CA ILE A 134 -9.66 5.65 -9.96
C ILE A 134 -8.72 4.98 -10.98
N PRO A 135 -9.18 4.72 -12.22
CA PRO A 135 -8.35 4.10 -13.24
C PRO A 135 -7.05 4.87 -13.54
N VAL A 136 -6.07 4.14 -14.06
CA VAL A 136 -4.72 4.65 -14.36
C VAL A 136 -4.77 5.73 -15.43
N GLU A 137 -5.67 5.63 -16.40
CA GLU A 137 -5.91 6.65 -17.42
C GLU A 137 -6.36 8.01 -16.84
N TYR A 138 -6.97 8.02 -15.66
CA TYR A 138 -7.42 9.24 -14.96
C TYR A 138 -6.50 9.64 -13.79
N GLY A 139 -5.29 9.08 -13.75
CA GLY A 139 -4.27 9.44 -12.75
C GLY A 139 -4.36 8.68 -11.42
N GLY A 140 -5.26 7.71 -11.28
CA GLY A 140 -5.32 6.84 -10.09
C GLY A 140 -4.45 5.59 -10.21
N LEU A 141 -4.71 4.61 -9.33
CA LEU A 141 -4.02 3.32 -9.27
C LEU A 141 -4.84 2.14 -9.79
N GLY A 142 -6.16 2.31 -9.99
CA GLY A 142 -7.07 1.25 -10.42
C GLY A 142 -7.13 0.03 -9.47
N GLY A 143 -6.78 0.22 -8.19
CA GLY A 143 -6.73 -0.84 -7.19
C GLY A 143 -7.87 -0.76 -6.18
N LYS A 144 -8.03 -1.78 -5.35
CA LYS A 144 -9.10 -1.88 -4.34
C LYS A 144 -8.68 -1.34 -2.98
N ALA A 145 -9.67 -1.13 -2.11
CA ALA A 145 -9.45 -0.67 -0.75
C ALA A 145 -9.87 -1.70 0.30
N VAL A 146 -9.12 -1.76 1.39
CA VAL A 146 -9.56 -2.38 2.65
C VAL A 146 -9.80 -1.27 3.65
N TYR A 147 -10.95 -1.27 4.31
CA TYR A 147 -11.33 -0.33 5.34
C TYR A 147 -11.64 -1.08 6.64
N ILE A 148 -10.85 -0.83 7.68
CA ILE A 148 -11.00 -1.45 9.01
C ILE A 148 -11.55 -0.37 9.94
N ASP A 149 -12.77 -0.57 10.41
CA ASP A 149 -13.53 0.41 11.19
C ASP A 149 -13.73 -0.08 12.64
N THR A 150 -13.07 0.60 13.56
CA THR A 150 -13.12 0.36 15.00
C THR A 150 -14.20 1.19 15.71
N GLU A 151 -14.66 2.29 15.12
CA GLU A 151 -15.60 3.22 15.76
C GLU A 151 -17.05 3.07 15.27
N GLY A 152 -17.26 2.59 14.04
CA GLY A 152 -18.57 2.50 13.39
C GLY A 152 -18.88 3.76 12.59
N SER A 153 -17.83 4.50 12.21
CA SER A 153 -17.91 5.82 11.56
C SER A 153 -18.09 5.72 10.04
N PHE A 154 -17.92 4.52 9.47
CA PHE A 154 -18.04 4.27 8.04
C PHE A 154 -19.51 4.24 7.61
N MET A 155 -19.96 5.31 6.94
CA MET A 155 -21.34 5.45 6.44
C MET A 155 -21.38 5.23 4.93
N VAL A 156 -22.14 4.24 4.47
CA VAL A 156 -22.19 3.85 3.05
C VAL A 156 -22.79 4.96 2.18
N GLU A 157 -23.81 5.67 2.66
CA GLU A 157 -24.41 6.82 1.97
C GLU A 157 -23.35 7.90 1.73
N ARG A 158 -22.42 8.07 2.68
CA ARG A 158 -21.35 9.04 2.54
C ARG A 158 -20.31 8.61 1.51
N VAL A 159 -19.99 7.32 1.44
CA VAL A 159 -19.12 6.75 0.41
C VAL A 159 -19.72 6.99 -0.97
N TYR A 160 -21.02 6.74 -1.13
CA TYR A 160 -21.74 6.97 -2.37
C TYR A 160 -21.65 8.43 -2.84
N GLN A 161 -21.92 9.40 -1.94
CA GLN A 161 -21.82 10.84 -2.25
C GLN A 161 -20.40 11.25 -2.70
N ILE A 162 -19.37 10.72 -2.04
CA ILE A 162 -17.98 11.04 -2.39
C ILE A 162 -17.61 10.38 -3.73
N ALA A 163 -18.13 9.18 -4.02
CA ALA A 163 -17.93 8.51 -5.30
C ALA A 163 -18.56 9.29 -6.46
N GLU A 164 -19.80 9.77 -6.30
CA GLU A 164 -20.45 10.65 -7.29
C GLU A 164 -19.64 11.94 -7.52
N GLY A 165 -19.16 12.56 -6.44
CA GLY A 165 -18.30 13.73 -6.52
C GLY A 165 -17.02 13.46 -7.29
N CYS A 166 -16.38 12.33 -7.04
CA CYS A 166 -15.15 11.90 -7.72
C CYS A 166 -15.39 11.67 -9.22
N ILE A 167 -16.47 10.97 -9.59
CA ILE A 167 -16.84 10.73 -10.98
C ILE A 167 -17.13 12.04 -11.70
N SER A 168 -17.88 12.95 -11.07
CA SER A 168 -18.16 14.29 -11.61
C SER A 168 -16.87 15.06 -11.91
N ASP A 169 -15.89 14.99 -11.01
CA ASP A 169 -14.63 15.70 -11.20
C ASP A 169 -13.82 15.06 -12.34
N ILE A 170 -13.76 13.72 -12.44
CA ILE A 170 -13.10 13.02 -13.55
C ILE A 170 -13.71 13.44 -14.90
N LEU A 171 -15.04 13.49 -15.00
CA LEU A 171 -15.76 13.90 -16.20
C LEU A 171 -15.43 15.35 -16.62
N GLU A 172 -15.25 16.24 -15.64
CA GLU A 172 -14.92 17.64 -15.88
C GLU A 172 -13.45 17.82 -16.34
N TYR A 173 -12.51 17.10 -15.72
CA TYR A 173 -11.08 17.21 -16.03
C TYR A 173 -10.65 16.44 -17.28
N PHE A 174 -11.36 15.37 -17.68
CA PHE A 174 -11.00 14.50 -18.80
C PHE A 174 -12.10 14.35 -19.87
N PRO A 175 -12.57 15.46 -20.49
CA PRO A 175 -13.71 15.42 -21.42
C PRO A 175 -13.44 14.59 -22.70
N HIS A 176 -12.19 14.45 -23.13
CA HIS A 176 -11.82 13.78 -24.39
C HIS A 176 -11.41 12.31 -24.25
N CYS A 177 -11.34 11.78 -23.01
CA CYS A 177 -10.94 10.40 -22.75
C CYS A 177 -12.13 9.42 -22.75
N HIS A 178 -13.37 9.94 -22.77
CA HIS A 178 -14.57 9.13 -22.69
C HIS A 178 -14.85 8.27 -23.93
N ASP A 179 -14.40 8.68 -25.13
CA ASP A 179 -14.77 8.03 -26.38
C ASP A 179 -13.91 6.80 -26.77
N LYS A 180 -12.79 6.54 -26.08
CA LYS A 180 -11.78 5.59 -26.58
C LYS A 180 -11.61 4.29 -25.79
N ALA A 181 -12.30 4.10 -24.67
CA ALA A 181 -12.15 2.87 -23.87
C ALA A 181 -13.51 2.35 -23.35
N PRO A 182 -14.12 1.34 -24.00
CA PRO A 182 -15.36 0.73 -23.51
C PRO A 182 -15.20 0.07 -22.13
N ALA A 183 -13.98 -0.33 -21.74
CA ALA A 183 -13.71 -0.98 -20.45
C ALA A 183 -13.62 -0.02 -19.24
N GLY A 184 -13.32 1.27 -19.47
CA GLY A 184 -13.19 2.26 -18.39
C GLY A 184 -14.55 2.81 -17.93
N GLN A 185 -15.53 2.86 -18.83
CA GLN A 185 -16.86 3.42 -18.55
C GLN A 185 -17.70 2.56 -17.60
N GLU A 186 -17.55 1.23 -17.61
CA GLU A 186 -18.27 0.36 -16.66
C GLU A 186 -17.79 0.53 -15.21
N LYS A 187 -16.53 0.96 -15.02
CA LYS A 187 -15.94 1.20 -13.69
C LYS A 187 -16.29 2.58 -13.12
N LEU A 188 -16.72 3.54 -13.93
CA LEU A 188 -17.09 4.90 -13.49
C LEU A 188 -18.56 4.98 -13.03
N LYS A 189 -18.96 4.05 -12.17
CA LYS A 189 -20.26 4.04 -11.51
C LYS A 189 -20.07 4.00 -10.00
N PRO A 190 -20.85 4.76 -9.20
CA PRO A 190 -20.71 4.74 -7.75
C PRO A 190 -20.77 3.33 -7.16
N GLU A 191 -21.65 2.47 -7.68
CA GLU A 191 -21.83 1.09 -7.23
C GLU A 191 -20.56 0.24 -7.39
N SER A 192 -19.82 0.47 -8.48
CA SER A 192 -18.52 -0.19 -8.72
C SER A 192 -17.50 0.23 -7.65
N PHE A 193 -17.45 1.52 -7.31
CA PHE A 193 -16.56 2.00 -6.24
C PHE A 193 -16.90 1.41 -4.88
N LEU A 194 -18.19 1.26 -4.57
CA LEU A 194 -18.65 0.68 -3.31
C LEU A 194 -18.33 -0.82 -3.24
N ALA A 195 -18.51 -1.56 -4.34
CA ALA A 195 -18.26 -3.00 -4.41
C ALA A 195 -16.77 -3.37 -4.21
N ASP A 196 -15.86 -2.45 -4.54
CA ASP A 196 -14.42 -2.63 -4.48
C ASP A 196 -13.78 -2.12 -3.16
N ILE A 197 -14.62 -1.86 -2.13
CA ILE A 197 -14.19 -1.58 -0.75
C ILE A 197 -14.50 -2.78 0.15
N TYR A 198 -13.46 -3.45 0.65
CA TYR A 198 -13.59 -4.50 1.65
C TYR A 198 -13.66 -3.91 3.05
N TYR A 199 -14.81 -4.06 3.71
CA TYR A 199 -15.08 -3.49 5.03
C TYR A 199 -14.94 -4.52 6.15
N PHE A 200 -14.21 -4.17 7.22
CA PHE A 200 -14.08 -4.94 8.45
C PHE A 200 -14.53 -4.11 9.65
N ARG A 201 -15.61 -4.52 10.31
CA ARG A 201 -16.02 -3.96 11.60
C ARG A 201 -15.24 -4.63 12.73
N ILE A 202 -14.64 -3.84 13.61
CA ILE A 202 -13.86 -4.32 14.74
C ILE A 202 -14.46 -3.81 16.05
N CYS A 203 -14.83 -4.73 16.93
CA CYS A 203 -15.48 -4.43 18.20
C CYS A 203 -14.57 -4.59 19.42
N SER A 204 -13.33 -5.08 19.25
CA SER A 204 -12.35 -5.23 20.34
C SER A 204 -10.90 -5.16 19.86
N TYR A 205 -9.96 -4.90 20.76
CA TYR A 205 -8.53 -4.91 20.41
C TYR A 205 -8.04 -6.29 19.97
N THR A 206 -8.61 -7.37 20.52
CA THR A 206 -8.30 -8.76 20.15
C THR A 206 -8.72 -9.04 18.71
N GLU A 207 -9.92 -8.60 18.31
CA GLU A 207 -10.36 -8.65 16.91
C GLU A 207 -9.45 -7.83 16.00
N GLN A 208 -9.01 -6.64 16.44
CA GLN A 208 -8.09 -5.80 15.67
C GLN A 208 -6.78 -6.55 15.38
N ILE A 209 -6.20 -7.21 16.39
CA ILE A 209 -4.99 -8.03 16.24
C ILE A 209 -5.26 -9.21 15.29
N ALA A 210 -6.40 -9.89 15.44
CA ALA A 210 -6.76 -11.02 14.60
C ALA A 210 -6.90 -10.63 13.12
N VAL A 211 -7.59 -9.51 12.83
CA VAL A 211 -7.77 -9.01 11.46
C VAL A 211 -6.44 -8.57 10.86
N ILE A 212 -5.62 -7.80 11.58
CA ILE A 212 -4.27 -7.43 11.09
C ILE A 212 -3.42 -8.68 10.82
N ASN A 213 -3.60 -9.74 11.62
CA ASN A 213 -2.91 -11.00 11.37
C ASN A 213 -3.42 -11.73 10.13
N TYR A 214 -4.72 -11.69 9.90
CA TYR A 214 -5.40 -12.28 8.75
C TYR A 214 -5.12 -11.54 7.43
N LEU A 215 -4.82 -10.23 7.48
CA LEU A 215 -4.55 -9.41 6.29
C LEU A 215 -3.49 -10.01 5.37
N GLU A 216 -2.46 -10.68 5.90
CA GLU A 216 -1.41 -11.29 5.06
C GLU A 216 -1.98 -12.36 4.12
N LYS A 217 -2.94 -13.18 4.61
CA LYS A 217 -3.64 -14.17 3.79
C LYS A 217 -4.61 -13.49 2.82
N PHE A 218 -5.41 -12.56 3.33
CA PHE A 218 -6.40 -11.83 2.54
C PHE A 218 -5.76 -11.10 1.33
N LEU A 219 -4.67 -10.38 1.56
CA LEU A 219 -3.93 -9.67 0.50
C LEU A 219 -3.25 -10.64 -0.49
N GLY A 220 -2.95 -11.86 -0.05
CA GLY A 220 -2.47 -12.94 -0.93
C GLY A 220 -3.52 -13.38 -1.97
N GLU A 221 -4.79 -13.39 -1.56
CA GLU A 221 -5.96 -13.69 -2.39
C GLU A 221 -6.40 -12.46 -3.21
N HIS A 222 -6.26 -11.25 -2.65
CA HIS A 222 -6.68 -9.97 -3.23
C HIS A 222 -5.48 -9.06 -3.58
N LYS A 223 -4.71 -9.44 -4.60
CA LYS A 223 -3.48 -8.74 -5.04
C LYS A 223 -3.71 -7.37 -5.69
N ASP A 224 -4.97 -7.04 -5.97
CA ASP A 224 -5.44 -5.78 -6.53
C ASP A 224 -5.67 -4.71 -5.47
N VAL A 225 -5.63 -5.05 -4.18
CA VAL A 225 -5.68 -4.05 -3.09
C VAL A 225 -4.43 -3.17 -3.14
N ARG A 226 -4.65 -1.85 -3.04
CA ARG A 226 -3.59 -0.83 -3.07
C ARG A 226 -3.63 0.12 -1.87
N ILE A 227 -4.67 0.04 -1.03
CA ILE A 227 -4.72 0.77 0.23
C ILE A 227 -5.38 -0.05 1.35
N VAL A 228 -4.86 0.07 2.56
CA VAL A 228 -5.48 -0.40 3.81
C VAL A 228 -5.64 0.79 4.73
N ILE A 229 -6.88 1.09 5.12
CA ILE A 229 -7.24 2.18 6.03
C ILE A 229 -7.70 1.60 7.35
N ILE A 230 -7.21 2.13 8.47
CA ILE A 230 -7.64 1.76 9.83
C ILE A 230 -8.23 3.00 10.53
N ASP A 231 -9.55 3.03 10.73
CA ASP A 231 -10.29 4.12 11.39
C ASP A 231 -10.92 3.66 12.72
N SER A 232 -10.39 3.97 13.89
CA SER A 232 -9.04 4.45 14.17
C SER A 232 -8.20 3.33 14.78
N VAL A 233 -6.88 3.41 14.62
CA VAL A 233 -5.96 2.47 15.27
C VAL A 233 -5.97 2.61 16.80
N THR A 234 -6.53 3.71 17.32
CA THR A 234 -6.43 4.09 18.72
C THR A 234 -7.61 3.74 19.60
N PHE A 235 -8.79 3.53 19.02
CA PHE A 235 -10.04 3.42 19.76
C PHE A 235 -9.98 2.34 20.86
N HIS A 236 -9.74 1.08 20.48
CA HIS A 236 -9.69 -0.05 21.42
C HIS A 236 -8.46 -0.05 22.33
N PHE A 237 -7.38 0.61 21.92
CA PHE A 237 -6.14 0.69 22.72
C PHE A 237 -6.16 1.83 23.76
N ARG A 238 -7.22 2.64 23.80
CA ARG A 238 -7.37 3.73 24.78
C ARG A 238 -8.24 3.34 25.98
N GLN A 239 -9.28 2.55 25.75
CA GLN A 239 -10.34 2.30 26.75
C GLN A 239 -10.11 1.00 27.53
N ASP A 240 -9.61 -0.06 26.88
CA ASP A 240 -9.65 -1.43 27.42
C ASP A 240 -8.26 -2.02 27.73
N PHE A 241 -7.26 -1.18 28.02
CA PHE A 241 -5.88 -1.63 28.29
C PHE A 241 -5.33 -1.10 29.62
N ASP A 242 -5.33 -1.96 30.64
CA ASP A 242 -4.72 -1.67 31.94
C ASP A 242 -3.18 -1.75 31.91
N ASP A 243 -2.64 -2.75 31.19
CA ASP A 243 -1.19 -2.95 31.06
C ASP A 243 -0.62 -2.14 29.89
N MET A 244 -0.04 -0.99 30.21
CA MET A 244 0.59 -0.08 29.25
C MET A 244 1.86 -0.64 28.58
N ALA A 245 2.58 -1.56 29.25
CA ALA A 245 3.76 -2.19 28.67
C ALA A 245 3.36 -3.23 27.62
N LEU A 246 2.35 -4.05 27.94
CA LEU A 246 1.76 -4.98 26.98
C LEU A 246 1.15 -4.22 25.79
N ARG A 247 0.39 -3.16 26.06
CA ARG A 247 -0.18 -2.28 25.03
C ARG A 247 0.89 -1.80 24.05
N THR A 248 2.00 -1.25 24.57
CA THR A 248 3.11 -0.75 23.75
C THR A 248 3.70 -1.87 22.88
N ARG A 249 3.94 -3.06 23.46
CA ARG A 249 4.49 -4.21 22.72
C ARG A 249 3.55 -4.67 21.60
N VAL A 250 2.25 -4.77 21.89
CA VAL A 250 1.24 -5.16 20.89
C VAL A 250 1.21 -4.15 19.77
N LEU A 251 1.13 -2.85 20.07
CA LEU A 251 1.14 -1.78 19.09
C LEU A 251 2.41 -1.82 18.22
N SER A 252 3.60 -1.98 18.80
CA SER A 252 4.83 -2.14 18.03
C SER A 252 4.80 -3.36 17.10
N GLY A 253 4.23 -4.48 17.55
CA GLY A 253 4.05 -5.68 16.71
C GLY A 253 3.10 -5.43 15.53
N LEU A 254 1.99 -4.74 15.77
CA LEU A 254 1.03 -4.37 14.72
C LEU A 254 1.66 -3.41 13.71
N SER A 255 2.39 -2.39 14.17
CA SER A 255 3.03 -1.42 13.26
C SER A 255 4.07 -2.10 12.36
N LEU A 256 4.90 -2.99 12.92
CA LEU A 256 5.88 -3.76 12.15
C LEU A 256 5.21 -4.64 11.10
N LYS A 257 4.09 -5.29 11.47
CA LYS A 257 3.33 -6.11 10.53
C LYS A 257 2.75 -5.27 9.39
N LEU A 258 2.15 -4.13 9.70
CA LEU A 258 1.61 -3.21 8.69
C LEU A 258 2.69 -2.67 7.75
N MET A 259 3.87 -2.31 8.27
CA MET A 259 5.04 -1.92 7.47
C MET A 259 5.53 -3.05 6.55
N LYS A 260 5.50 -4.31 7.03
CA LYS A 260 5.86 -5.48 6.21
C LYS A 260 4.84 -5.66 5.08
N LEU A 261 3.55 -5.55 5.38
CA LEU A 261 2.47 -5.69 4.41
C LEU A 261 2.51 -4.61 3.33
N SER A 262 2.74 -3.34 3.71
CA SER A 262 2.83 -2.23 2.75
C SER A 262 3.91 -2.49 1.68
N LYS A 263 5.09 -2.95 2.12
CA LYS A 263 6.22 -3.25 1.23
C LYS A 263 5.99 -4.52 0.39
N ALA A 264 5.49 -5.59 1.02
CA ALA A 264 5.30 -6.89 0.36
C ALA A 264 4.23 -6.84 -0.74
N TYR A 265 3.15 -6.09 -0.51
CA TYR A 265 2.00 -6.01 -1.42
C TYR A 265 1.93 -4.71 -2.23
N ASN A 266 2.94 -3.84 -2.11
CA ASN A 266 2.98 -2.54 -2.79
C ASN A 266 1.69 -1.72 -2.58
N LEU A 267 1.26 -1.62 -1.31
CA LEU A 267 0.05 -0.88 -0.91
C LEU A 267 0.40 0.25 0.04
N ALA A 268 -0.47 1.25 0.12
CA ALA A 268 -0.42 2.29 1.15
C ALA A 268 -1.16 1.84 2.41
N VAL A 269 -0.58 2.08 3.59
CA VAL A 269 -1.29 1.90 4.86
C VAL A 269 -1.59 3.27 5.44
N VAL A 270 -2.87 3.54 5.73
CA VAL A 270 -3.33 4.80 6.33
C VAL A 270 -3.93 4.52 7.70
N LEU A 271 -3.39 5.18 8.71
CA LEU A 271 -3.78 5.00 10.11
C LEU A 271 -4.44 6.28 10.60
N LEU A 272 -5.74 6.23 10.88
CA LEU A 272 -6.41 7.36 11.49
C LEU A 272 -6.15 7.32 13.00
N ASN A 273 -5.75 8.46 13.56
CA ASN A 273 -5.42 8.61 14.98
C ASN A 273 -6.21 9.79 15.58
N GLN A 274 -6.62 9.62 16.83
CA GLN A 274 -7.24 10.65 17.63
C GLN A 274 -6.20 11.44 18.44
N VAL A 275 -6.56 12.64 18.89
CA VAL A 275 -5.73 13.44 19.81
C VAL A 275 -5.96 13.06 21.28
N THR A 276 -4.95 13.26 22.12
CA THR A 276 -4.98 13.15 23.57
C THR A 276 -4.21 14.32 24.18
N THR A 277 -4.44 14.59 25.46
CA THR A 277 -3.70 15.63 26.17
C THR A 277 -2.48 15.01 26.86
N LYS A 278 -1.30 15.55 26.62
CA LYS A 278 -0.07 15.26 27.36
C LYS A 278 0.16 16.39 28.35
N PHE A 279 0.39 16.04 29.62
CA PHE A 279 0.76 17.01 30.65
C PHE A 279 2.28 17.02 30.79
N THR A 280 2.89 18.17 30.57
CA THR A 280 4.35 18.36 30.68
C THR A 280 4.59 19.65 31.46
N GLU A 281 5.27 19.55 32.59
CA GLU A 281 5.77 20.71 33.38
C GLU A 281 4.73 21.81 33.62
N GLY A 282 3.50 21.43 34.00
CA GLY A 282 2.43 22.39 34.30
C GLY A 282 1.63 22.88 33.08
N SER A 283 1.98 22.44 31.87
CA SER A 283 1.25 22.75 30.64
C SER A 283 0.53 21.53 30.08
N PHE A 284 -0.66 21.76 29.52
CA PHE A 284 -1.41 20.76 28.77
C PHE A 284 -1.21 20.99 27.27
N GLN A 285 -0.58 20.03 26.60
CA GLN A 285 -0.38 20.08 25.16
C GLN A 285 -1.20 18.99 24.48
N LEU A 286 -1.88 19.37 23.40
CA LEU A 286 -2.58 18.42 22.55
C LEU A 286 -1.56 17.65 21.70
N THR A 287 -1.60 16.33 21.74
CA THR A 287 -0.73 15.44 20.94
C THR A 287 -1.55 14.29 20.38
N LEU A 288 -0.99 13.52 19.44
CA LEU A 288 -1.62 12.29 18.95
C LEU A 288 -1.54 11.20 20.01
N ALA A 289 -2.53 10.30 20.04
CA ALA A 289 -2.47 9.17 20.95
C ALA A 289 -1.44 8.12 20.55
N LEU A 290 -1.25 7.18 21.48
CA LEU A 290 -0.29 6.06 21.44
C LEU A 290 1.16 6.44 21.74
N GLY A 291 1.44 7.74 21.88
CA GLY A 291 2.72 8.24 22.38
C GLY A 291 3.87 8.11 21.39
N ASP A 292 5.07 8.40 21.88
CA ASP A 292 6.25 8.59 21.06
C ASP A 292 6.76 7.27 20.43
N SER A 293 6.62 6.14 21.12
CA SER A 293 6.99 4.83 20.54
C SER A 293 6.20 4.50 19.27
N TRP A 294 4.92 4.89 19.22
CA TRP A 294 4.10 4.75 18.03
C TRP A 294 4.50 5.75 16.94
N SER A 295 4.83 6.99 17.32
CA SER A 295 5.23 8.04 16.37
C SER A 295 6.40 7.63 15.48
N HIS A 296 7.35 6.86 16.02
CA HIS A 296 8.49 6.35 15.26
C HIS A 296 8.11 5.31 14.19
N SER A 297 6.99 4.62 14.37
CA SER A 297 6.55 3.54 13.47
C SER A 297 5.95 4.03 12.15
N CYS A 298 5.42 5.26 12.11
CA CYS A 298 4.80 5.84 10.93
C CYS A 298 5.84 6.59 10.08
N THR A 299 5.83 6.40 8.77
CA THR A 299 6.74 7.11 7.85
C THR A 299 6.38 8.59 7.76
N ASN A 300 5.10 8.86 7.46
CA ASN A 300 4.56 10.21 7.35
C ASN A 300 3.48 10.45 8.41
N ARG A 301 3.35 11.70 8.85
CA ARG A 301 2.32 12.13 9.79
C ARG A 301 1.68 13.44 9.37
N LEU A 302 0.39 13.38 9.09
CA LEU A 302 -0.45 14.53 8.79
C LEU A 302 -1.36 14.84 9.98
N ILE A 303 -1.25 16.03 10.55
CA ILE A 303 -2.11 16.51 11.63
C ILE A 303 -3.16 17.45 11.04
N LEU A 304 -4.43 17.06 11.20
CA LEU A 304 -5.58 17.84 10.81
C LEU A 304 -6.05 18.69 12.00
N TYR A 305 -6.20 20.00 11.79
CA TYR A 305 -6.62 20.94 12.81
C TYR A 305 -7.52 22.04 12.24
N TRP A 306 -8.18 22.76 13.13
CA TRP A 306 -8.95 23.96 12.80
C TRP A 306 -8.09 25.20 13.00
N ASN A 307 -8.12 26.11 12.03
CA ASN A 307 -7.56 27.45 12.15
C ASN A 307 -8.69 28.46 11.91
N GLY A 308 -9.26 28.99 12.99
CA GLY A 308 -10.53 29.71 12.92
C GLY A 308 -11.65 28.81 12.41
N ASN A 309 -12.29 29.19 11.31
CA ASN A 309 -13.38 28.43 10.68
C ASN A 309 -12.91 27.54 9.51
N GLU A 310 -11.61 27.54 9.21
CA GLU A 310 -11.02 26.77 8.13
C GLU A 310 -10.28 25.55 8.68
N ARG A 311 -10.20 24.49 7.87
CA ARG A 311 -9.47 23.27 8.22
C ARG A 311 -8.11 23.29 7.53
N TYR A 312 -7.09 22.87 8.26
CA TYR A 312 -5.72 22.79 7.77
C TYR A 312 -5.13 21.41 8.06
N GLY A 313 -4.34 20.92 7.11
CA GLY A 313 -3.46 19.76 7.28
C GLY A 313 -2.03 20.24 7.47
N PHE A 314 -1.35 19.75 8.49
CA PHE A 314 0.05 20.03 8.80
C PHE A 314 0.87 18.75 8.73
N LEU A 315 1.86 18.72 7.84
CA LEU A 315 2.80 17.61 7.75
C LEU A 315 3.84 17.75 8.87
N ASP A 316 3.61 17.03 9.97
CA ASP A 316 4.43 17.05 11.19
C ASP A 316 5.72 16.23 11.02
N LYS A 317 5.64 15.12 10.27
CA LYS A 317 6.75 14.19 10.09
C LYS A 317 6.78 13.66 8.66
N SER A 318 7.93 13.74 8.02
CA SER A 318 8.26 13.03 6.78
C SER A 318 9.78 12.89 6.66
N PRO A 319 10.32 11.79 6.10
CA PRO A 319 11.76 11.64 5.88
C PRO A 319 12.27 12.43 4.66
N SER A 320 11.41 12.75 3.70
CA SER A 320 11.78 13.34 2.41
C SER A 320 11.22 14.75 2.18
N LEU A 321 10.16 15.13 2.89
CA LEU A 321 9.44 16.38 2.68
C LEU A 321 9.65 17.36 3.84
N PRO A 322 9.73 18.67 3.56
CA PRO A 322 9.77 19.68 4.60
C PRO A 322 8.42 19.78 5.32
N VAL A 323 8.46 20.25 6.56
CA VAL A 323 7.26 20.60 7.33
C VAL A 323 6.48 21.69 6.59
N ALA A 324 5.20 21.45 6.37
CA ALA A 324 4.33 22.36 5.62
C ALA A 324 2.87 22.23 6.08
N SER A 325 2.09 23.29 5.86
CA SER A 325 0.66 23.32 6.13
C SER A 325 -0.14 23.74 4.90
N ALA A 326 -1.30 23.10 4.69
CA ALA A 326 -2.20 23.39 3.59
C ALA A 326 -3.66 23.46 4.07
N PRO A 327 -4.46 24.41 3.56
CA PRO A 327 -5.89 24.45 3.84
C PRO A 327 -6.62 23.34 3.05
N TYR A 328 -7.76 22.88 3.58
CA TYR A 328 -8.66 21.99 2.86
C TYR A 328 -10.10 22.18 3.32
N ALA A 329 -11.05 21.69 2.53
CA ALA A 329 -12.47 21.72 2.83
C ALA A 329 -13.07 20.31 2.77
N VAL A 330 -14.05 20.06 3.64
CA VAL A 330 -14.93 18.88 3.57
C VAL A 330 -16.24 19.34 2.96
N THR A 331 -16.53 18.87 1.76
CA THR A 331 -17.71 19.24 0.95
C THR A 331 -18.61 18.03 0.72
N VAL A 332 -19.77 18.22 0.07
CA VAL A 332 -20.62 17.09 -0.34
C VAL A 332 -19.86 16.11 -1.25
N LYS A 333 -19.00 16.61 -2.14
CA LYS A 333 -18.15 15.79 -3.02
C LYS A 333 -16.96 15.10 -2.32
N GLY A 334 -16.76 15.35 -1.03
CA GLY A 334 -15.63 14.85 -0.24
C GLY A 334 -14.59 15.93 0.07
N VAL A 335 -13.34 15.53 0.24
CA VAL A 335 -12.23 16.44 0.58
C VAL A 335 -11.79 17.19 -0.68
N ARG A 336 -11.77 18.52 -0.64
CA ARG A 336 -11.39 19.40 -1.75
C ARG A 336 -10.52 20.54 -1.25
N ASP A 337 -9.93 21.30 -2.17
CA ASP A 337 -9.21 22.53 -1.84
C ASP A 337 -10.14 23.53 -1.15
N ALA A 338 -9.59 24.29 -0.20
CA ALA A 338 -10.33 25.36 0.41
C ALA A 338 -10.53 26.47 -0.64
N VAL A 339 -11.77 26.94 -0.80
CA VAL A 339 -12.05 28.09 -1.66
C VAL A 339 -11.46 29.33 -0.98
N ASN A 340 -10.26 29.72 -1.39
CA ASN A 340 -9.62 30.93 -0.88
C ASN A 340 -10.54 32.13 -1.09
N SER A 341 -10.86 32.84 -0.01
CA SER A 341 -11.45 34.18 -0.04
C SER A 341 -10.53 35.22 -0.74
N ASN A 342 -9.33 34.82 -1.18
CA ASN A 342 -8.34 35.66 -1.85
C ASN A 342 -7.99 35.29 -3.30
N SER A 343 -8.62 34.29 -3.93
CA SER A 343 -8.46 34.10 -5.38
C SER A 343 -9.48 34.95 -6.13
N LYS A 344 -9.20 36.25 -6.28
CA LYS A 344 -9.75 37.03 -7.40
C LYS A 344 -9.38 36.28 -8.68
N ARG A 345 -10.39 35.71 -9.33
CA ARG A 345 -10.31 35.24 -10.73
C ARG A 345 -9.56 36.28 -11.53
N VAL A 346 -8.36 35.94 -12.01
CA VAL A 346 -7.78 36.65 -13.14
C VAL A 346 -8.68 36.31 -14.32
N ARG A 347 -9.62 37.20 -14.62
CA ARG A 347 -10.25 37.24 -15.94
C ARG A 347 -9.13 37.55 -16.92
N VAL A 348 -8.75 36.57 -17.73
CA VAL A 348 -8.05 36.87 -18.98
C VAL A 348 -9.14 37.18 -20.01
N MET A 349 -9.01 38.37 -20.56
CA MET A 349 -9.81 38.96 -21.64
C MET A 349 -9.45 38.30 -22.96
#